data_AF-A0A4V2QW25-F1
#
_entry.id   AF-A0A4V2QW25-F1
#
_cell.length_a   1.000
_cell.length_b   1.000
_cell.length_c   1.000
_cell.angle_alpha   90.00
_cell.angle_beta   90.00
_cell.angle_gamma   90.00
#
_symmetry.space_group_name_H-M   'P 1'
#
loop_
_entity.id
_entity.type
_entity.pdbx_description
1 polymer ?
#
loop_
_entity_poly.entity_id
_entity_poly.type
_entity_poly.pdbx_seq_one_letter_code
_entity_poly.pdbx_strand_id
1 'polypeptide(L)'
;MAARADRLDVLIRRCYAGLETGELRAEVLARLHGILTVDAAFFATVDPATLLFTSATADDPLRAVTRAFLANEFGRTDVNKFAVLADSADPVSSLDHATRGRRAAAHDPSR
;
A
#
# COMPACT_ATOMS: atom_id res chain seq x y z
N MET A 1 22.29 -8.76 -3.95
CA MET A 1 21.21 -8.75 -4.96
C MET A 1 20.53 -10.10 -5.13
N ALA A 2 21.27 -11.21 -5.33
CA ALA A 2 20.71 -12.56 -5.44
C ALA A 2 19.72 -12.92 -4.30
N ALA A 3 20.13 -12.73 -3.03
CA ALA A 3 19.27 -13.05 -1.89
C ALA A 3 17.96 -12.25 -1.80
N ARG A 4 17.85 -11.08 -2.46
CA ARG A 4 16.60 -10.30 -2.54
C ARG A 4 15.72 -10.81 -3.68
N ALA A 5 16.32 -11.17 -4.81
CA ALA A 5 15.62 -11.83 -5.91
C ALA A 5 15.04 -13.17 -5.45
N ASP A 6 15.82 -13.98 -4.72
CA ASP A 6 15.35 -15.26 -4.16
C ASP A 6 14.14 -15.07 -3.22
N ARG A 7 14.17 -14.03 -2.37
CA ARG A 7 13.07 -13.67 -1.48
C ARG A 7 11.82 -13.25 -2.25
N LEU A 8 11.99 -12.50 -3.33
CA LEU A 8 10.89 -12.10 -4.21
C LEU A 8 10.26 -13.31 -4.90
N ASP A 9 11.08 -14.23 -5.43
CA ASP A 9 10.58 -15.46 -6.06
C ASP A 9 9.82 -16.33 -5.07
N VAL A 10 10.29 -16.43 -3.82
CA VAL A 10 9.55 -17.10 -2.74
C VAL A 10 8.20 -16.44 -2.51
N LEU A 11 8.16 -15.10 -2.40
CA LEU A 11 6.90 -14.36 -2.21
C LEU A 11 5.92 -14.65 -3.35
N ILE A 12 6.38 -14.54 -4.61
CA ILE A 12 5.56 -14.81 -5.79
C ILE A 12 5.02 -16.24 -5.77
N ARG A 13 5.86 -17.25 -5.44
CA ARG A 13 5.40 -18.64 -5.32
C ARG A 13 4.31 -18.81 -4.26
N ARG A 14 4.40 -18.09 -3.13
CA ARG A 14 3.38 -18.14 -2.07
C ARG A 14 2.05 -17.52 -2.50
N CYS A 15 2.06 -16.52 -3.38
CA CYS A 15 0.83 -15.97 -3.97
C CYS A 15 0.03 -17.02 -4.76
N TYR A 16 0.69 -18.03 -5.33
CA TYR A 16 0.04 -19.10 -6.11
C TYR A 16 -0.14 -20.41 -5.32
N ALA A 17 0.09 -20.41 -4.01
CA ALA A 17 0.04 -21.62 -3.19
C ALA A 17 -1.39 -22.02 -2.75
N GLY A 18 -2.43 -21.35 -3.24
CA GLY A 18 -3.83 -21.63 -2.86
C GLY A 18 -4.16 -21.23 -1.43
N LEU A 19 -3.50 -20.20 -0.89
CA LEU A 19 -3.78 -19.68 0.45
C LEU A 19 -5.14 -18.98 0.49
N GLU A 20 -5.83 -19.08 1.63
CA GLU A 20 -7.04 -18.29 1.86
C GLU A 20 -6.70 -16.79 1.90
N THR A 21 -7.68 -15.95 1.55
CA THR A 21 -7.43 -14.50 1.34
C THR A 21 -6.77 -13.83 2.55
N GLY A 22 -7.20 -14.17 3.77
CA GLY A 22 -6.60 -13.64 5.00
C GLY A 22 -5.16 -14.10 5.21
N GLU A 23 -4.88 -15.38 4.95
CA GLU A 23 -3.55 -15.98 5.07
C GLU A 23 -2.59 -15.40 4.04
N LEU A 24 -3.04 -15.23 2.80
CA LEU A 24 -2.26 -14.61 1.74
C LEU A 24 -1.82 -13.19 2.12
N ARG A 25 -2.74 -12.36 2.63
CA ARG A 25 -2.41 -10.98 3.03
C ARG A 25 -1.38 -10.94 4.17
N ALA A 26 -1.55 -11.79 5.17
CA ALA A 26 -0.60 -11.89 6.28
C ALA A 26 0.78 -12.40 5.81
N GLU A 27 0.79 -13.42 4.94
CA GLU A 27 2.00 -14.02 4.38
C GLU A 27 2.80 -13.01 3.54
N VAL A 28 2.11 -12.20 2.74
CA VAL A 28 2.72 -11.14 1.92
C VAL A 28 3.36 -10.08 2.81
N LEU A 29 2.61 -9.53 3.79
CA LEU A 29 3.13 -8.49 4.68
C LEU A 29 4.36 -8.97 5.46
N ALA A 30 4.31 -10.18 6.03
CA ALA A 30 5.43 -10.74 6.79
C ALA A 30 6.71 -10.88 5.95
N ARG A 31 6.59 -11.20 4.66
CA ARG A 31 7.75 -11.36 3.75
C ARG A 31 8.21 -10.06 3.12
N LEU A 32 7.32 -9.08 2.97
CA LEU A 32 7.62 -7.80 2.32
C LEU A 32 8.75 -7.07 3.03
N HIS A 33 8.80 -7.11 4.37
CA HIS A 33 9.87 -6.54 5.19
C HIS A 33 11.24 -7.16 4.94
N GLY A 34 11.28 -8.41 4.47
CA GLY A 34 12.50 -9.04 4.01
C GLY A 34 12.96 -8.56 2.63
N ILE A 35 12.11 -7.90 1.86
CA ILE A 35 12.40 -7.48 0.48
C ILE A 35 12.61 -5.97 0.43
N LEU A 36 11.74 -5.20 1.09
CA LEU A 36 11.71 -3.74 1.09
C LEU A 36 12.10 -3.20 2.46
N THR A 37 12.82 -2.08 2.48
CA THR A 37 13.08 -1.32 3.69
C THR A 37 11.93 -0.33 3.88
N VAL A 38 10.91 -0.76 4.61
CA VAL A 38 9.72 0.04 4.96
C VAL A 38 9.45 -0.10 6.45
N ASP A 39 9.01 0.97 7.10
CA ASP A 39 8.67 0.93 8.52
C ASP A 39 7.34 0.23 8.78
N ALA A 40 6.44 0.25 7.78
CA ALA A 40 5.15 -0.41 7.82
C ALA A 40 4.56 -0.56 6.41
N ALA A 41 3.73 -1.58 6.23
CA ALA A 41 2.93 -1.83 5.05
C ALA A 41 1.51 -2.26 5.43
N PHE A 42 0.58 -2.15 4.47
CA PHE A 42 -0.77 -2.67 4.62
C PHE A 42 -1.28 -3.20 3.28
N PHE A 43 -2.31 -4.03 3.35
CA PHE A 43 -3.10 -4.53 2.25
C PHE A 43 -4.55 -4.17 2.50
N ALA A 44 -5.23 -3.58 1.51
CA ALA A 44 -6.67 -3.33 1.57
C ALA A 44 -7.37 -3.98 0.39
N THR A 45 -8.59 -4.46 0.61
CA THR A 45 -9.53 -4.81 -0.46
C THR A 45 -10.51 -3.68 -0.64
N VAL A 46 -10.96 -3.47 -1.87
CA VAL A 46 -11.93 -2.44 -2.24
C VAL A 46 -13.19 -3.06 -2.83
N ASP A 47 -14.32 -2.41 -2.64
CA ASP A 47 -15.48 -2.61 -3.52
C ASP A 47 -15.16 -2.00 -4.90
N PRO A 48 -15.26 -2.74 -6.01
CA PRO A 48 -14.82 -2.25 -7.32
C PRO A 48 -15.71 -1.13 -7.88
N ALA A 49 -16.95 -0.97 -7.42
CA ALA A 49 -17.85 0.07 -7.91
C ALA A 49 -17.60 1.43 -7.25
N THR A 50 -17.14 1.43 -5.98
CA THR A 50 -16.99 2.63 -5.16
C THR A 50 -15.55 2.91 -4.73
N LEU A 51 -14.65 1.94 -4.88
CA LEU A 51 -13.28 1.92 -4.38
C LEU A 51 -13.17 2.12 -2.85
N LEU A 52 -14.26 1.92 -2.12
CA LEU A 52 -14.26 1.95 -0.65
C LEU A 52 -13.62 0.68 -0.09
N PHE A 53 -12.82 0.84 0.96
CA PHE A 53 -12.19 -0.30 1.63
C PHE A 53 -13.23 -1.21 2.28
N THR A 54 -13.14 -2.50 1.98
CA THR A 54 -14.01 -3.57 2.53
C THR A 54 -13.31 -4.42 3.57
N SER A 55 -11.98 -4.51 3.51
CA SER A 55 -11.15 -5.13 4.54
C SER A 55 -9.72 -4.60 4.47
N ALA A 56 -8.97 -4.71 5.58
CA ALA A 56 -7.56 -4.36 5.60
C ALA A 56 -6.75 -5.26 6.54
N THR A 57 -5.49 -5.48 6.20
CA THR A 57 -4.47 -6.08 7.05
C THR A 57 -3.29 -5.11 7.05
N ALA A 58 -2.85 -4.66 8.21
CA ALA A 58 -1.82 -3.62 8.32
C ALA A 58 -0.81 -3.98 9.40
N ASP A 59 0.40 -3.43 9.31
CA ASP A 59 1.34 -3.44 10.43
C ASP A 59 0.89 -2.50 11.55
N ASP A 60 1.41 -2.72 12.76
CA ASP A 60 0.96 -2.04 13.97
C ASP A 60 1.09 -0.50 13.94
N PRO A 61 2.17 0.10 13.39
CA PRO A 61 2.25 1.55 13.27
C PRO A 61 1.10 2.16 12.46
N LEU A 62 0.65 1.46 11.41
CA LEU A 62 -0.46 1.92 10.57
C LEU A 62 -1.81 1.69 11.23
N ARG A 63 -1.97 0.62 12.01
CA ARG A 63 -3.18 0.37 12.80
C ARG A 63 -3.50 1.56 13.72
N ALA A 64 -2.50 2.10 14.40
CA ALA A 64 -2.67 3.23 15.33
C ALA A 64 -3.18 4.51 14.66
N VAL A 65 -2.87 4.72 13.38
CA VAL A 65 -3.24 5.93 12.61
C VAL A 65 -4.34 5.71 11.58
N THR A 66 -4.98 4.54 11.58
CA THR A 66 -6.01 4.15 10.59
C THR A 66 -7.05 5.24 10.36
N ARG A 67 -7.57 5.86 11.44
CA ARG A 67 -8.59 6.91 11.31
C ARG A 67 -8.09 8.14 10.55
N ALA A 68 -6.85 8.57 10.81
CA ALA A 68 -6.25 9.70 10.11
C ALA A 68 -6.01 9.38 8.64
N PHE A 69 -5.61 8.14 8.34
CA PHE A 69 -5.40 7.66 6.99
C PHE A 69 -6.70 7.65 6.17
N LEU A 70 -7.79 7.12 6.72
CA LEU A 70 -9.10 7.13 6.06
C LEU A 70 -9.63 8.55 5.86
N ALA A 71 -9.46 9.43 6.86
CA ALA A 71 -9.86 10.84 6.76
C ALA A 71 -9.05 11.58 5.67
N ASN A 72 -7.77 11.25 5.51
CA ASN A 72 -6.98 11.74 4.39
C ASN A 72 -7.55 11.19 3.09
N GLU A 73 -7.58 9.86 2.92
CA GLU A 73 -7.94 9.17 1.68
C GLU A 73 -9.27 9.67 1.11
N PHE A 74 -10.33 9.71 1.92
CA PHE A 74 -11.68 10.00 1.45
C PHE A 74 -12.15 11.44 1.70
N GLY A 75 -11.40 12.25 2.44
CA GLY A 75 -11.85 13.58 2.90
C GLY A 75 -10.95 14.75 2.53
N ARG A 76 -9.77 14.51 1.93
CA ARG A 76 -8.78 15.55 1.62
C ARG A 76 -8.17 15.34 0.25
N THR A 77 -7.60 16.38 -0.35
CA THR A 77 -6.72 16.23 -1.51
C THR A 77 -5.39 15.61 -1.08
N ASP A 78 -4.84 14.69 -1.87
CA ASP A 78 -3.52 14.08 -1.66
C ASP A 78 -2.90 13.75 -3.03
N VAL A 79 -1.58 13.67 -3.10
CA VAL A 79 -0.85 13.38 -4.34
C VAL A 79 -0.90 11.91 -4.73
N ASN A 80 -1.17 11.00 -3.80
CA ASN A 80 -1.27 9.55 -4.05
C ASN A 80 -2.52 8.96 -3.37
N LYS A 81 -3.68 9.18 -3.97
CA LYS A 81 -4.93 8.52 -3.57
C LYS A 81 -4.98 7.08 -4.06
N PHE A 82 -5.34 6.13 -3.20
CA PHE A 82 -5.48 4.72 -3.59
C PHE A 82 -6.57 4.53 -4.64
N ALA A 83 -7.69 5.25 -4.51
CA ALA A 83 -8.75 5.18 -5.51
C ALA A 83 -8.27 5.62 -6.90
N VAL A 84 -7.44 6.66 -6.97
CA VAL A 84 -6.87 7.15 -8.25
C VAL A 84 -5.85 6.16 -8.81
N LEU A 85 -5.00 5.59 -7.96
CA LEU A 85 -4.00 4.59 -8.39
C LEU A 85 -4.65 3.27 -8.81
N ALA A 86 -5.75 2.85 -8.18
CA ALA A 86 -6.42 1.61 -8.54
C ALA A 86 -7.05 1.66 -9.95
N ASP A 87 -7.43 2.84 -10.42
CA ASP A 87 -8.04 3.07 -11.74
C ASP A 87 -7.02 3.53 -12.80
N SER A 88 -5.76 3.78 -12.42
CA SER A 88 -4.73 4.26 -13.35
C SER A 88 -4.06 3.12 -14.14
N ALA A 89 -3.60 3.45 -15.35
CA ALA A 89 -2.82 2.51 -16.17
C ALA A 89 -1.49 2.10 -15.51
N ASP A 90 -0.92 2.98 -14.68
CA ASP A 90 0.21 2.68 -13.80
C ASP A 90 -0.24 2.82 -12.34
N PRO A 91 -0.57 1.70 -11.66
CA PRO A 91 -1.19 1.72 -10.32
C PRO A 91 -0.18 1.87 -9.17
N VAL A 92 1.08 2.18 -9.49
CA VAL A 92 2.16 2.30 -8.51
C VAL A 92 2.72 3.73 -8.53
N SER A 93 2.81 4.34 -7.35
CA SER A 93 3.43 5.66 -7.21
C SER A 93 4.15 5.79 -5.87
N SER A 94 5.05 6.76 -5.80
CA SER A 94 5.74 7.17 -4.58
C SER A 94 5.56 8.67 -4.37
N LEU A 95 5.73 9.14 -3.13
CA LEU A 95 5.67 10.57 -2.82
C LEU A 95 6.70 11.36 -3.63
N ASP A 96 7.91 10.82 -3.78
CA ASP A 96 8.98 11.46 -4.55
C ASP A 96 8.64 11.56 -6.03
N HIS A 97 8.06 10.51 -6.60
CA HIS A 97 7.64 10.53 -7.99
C HIS A 97 6.55 11.58 -8.23
N ALA A 98 5.48 11.55 -7.41
CA ALA A 98 4.35 12.46 -7.53
C ALA A 98 4.73 13.93 -7.29
N THR A 99 5.69 14.19 -6.39
CA THR A 99 6.14 15.56 -6.06
C THR A 99 7.39 16.01 -6.80
N ARG A 100 7.99 15.14 -7.63
CA ARG A 100 9.31 15.35 -8.26
C ARG A 100 10.37 15.74 -7.21
N GLY A 101 10.37 15.04 -6.08
CA GLY A 101 11.27 15.26 -4.94
C GLY A 101 10.90 16.46 -4.03
N ARG A 102 9.90 17.27 -4.37
CA ARG A 102 9.45 18.42 -3.55
C ARG A 102 8.42 18.01 -2.50
N ARG A 103 8.82 17.16 -1.55
CA ARG A 103 7.93 16.55 -0.54
C ARG A 103 7.11 17.57 0.26
N ALA A 104 7.68 18.74 0.58
CA ALA A 104 6.97 19.81 1.28
C ALA A 104 5.72 20.32 0.54
N ALA A 105 5.70 20.19 -0.80
CA ALA A 105 4.56 20.59 -1.62
C ALA A 105 3.37 19.62 -1.54
N ALA A 106 3.55 18.41 -0.97
CA ALA A 106 2.45 17.47 -0.74
C ALA A 106 1.59 17.86 0.46
N HIS A 107 2.09 18.72 1.34
CA HIS A 107 1.37 19.14 2.55
C HIS A 107 0.93 20.61 2.50
N ASP A 108 0.91 21.22 1.31
CA ASP A 108 0.43 22.59 1.14
C ASP A 108 -1.07 22.67 1.47
N PRO A 109 -1.46 23.31 2.57
CA PRO A 109 -2.85 23.37 3.02
C PRO A 109 -3.72 24.30 2.16
N SER A 110 -3.17 24.92 1.10
CA SER A 110 -3.90 25.76 0.15
C SER A 110 -4.35 25.01 -1.14
N ARG A 111 -4.12 23.70 -1.22
CA ARG A 111 -4.61 22.80 -2.28
C ARG A 111 -5.86 22.01 -1.87
#